data_AF-A0A8C3FEW7-F1
#
_entry.id   AF-A0A8C3FEW7-F1
#
_cell.length_a   1.000
_cell.length_b   1.000
_cell.length_c   1.000
_cell.angle_alpha   90.00
_cell.angle_beta   90.00
_cell.angle_gamma   90.00
#
_symmetry.space_group_name_H-M   'P 1'
#
loop_
_entity.id
_entity.type
_entity.pdbx_description
1 polymer ?
#
loop_
_entity_poly.entity_id
_entity_poly.type
_entity_poly.pdbx_seq_one_letter_code
_entity_poly.pdbx_strand_id
1 'polypeptide(L)'
;RTSLFPFQDGRGQLIFYERPDSEGPKLSHYSISPTADPAGLKAVLSQALGVQGVVKKERRLYVVGQTRVHLDRVEGLGDFLELEVSQAPDPAFHPIGCEG
;
A
#
# COMPACT_ATOMS: atom_id res chain seq x y z
N ARG A 1 -8.11 -1.26 8.21
CA ARG A 1 -8.34 -1.57 6.77
C ARG A 1 -7.34 -2.64 6.34
N THR A 2 -7.75 -3.66 5.60
CA THR A 2 -6.85 -4.72 5.13
C THR A 2 -6.77 -4.72 3.61
N SER A 3 -5.56 -4.81 3.07
CA SER A 3 -5.30 -4.84 1.62
C SER A 3 -4.39 -6.01 1.28
N LEU A 4 -4.64 -6.67 0.15
CA LEU A 4 -3.78 -7.73 -0.37
C LEU A 4 -3.12 -7.23 -1.66
N PHE A 5 -1.79 -7.27 -1.71
CA PHE A 5 -0.99 -6.82 -2.84
C PHE A 5 -0.26 -8.00 -3.49
N PRO A 6 -0.67 -8.48 -4.67
CA PRO A 6 0.04 -9.51 -5.41
C PRO A 6 1.26 -8.94 -6.16
N PHE A 7 2.32 -9.73 -6.24
CA PHE A 7 3.51 -9.47 -7.07
C PHE A 7 3.46 -10.29 -8.37
N GLN A 8 4.30 -9.92 -9.34
CA GLN A 8 4.37 -10.60 -10.64
C GLN A 8 4.94 -12.02 -10.54
N ASP A 9 5.70 -12.33 -9.50
CA ASP A 9 6.36 -13.63 -9.29
C ASP A 9 5.47 -14.67 -8.56
N GLY A 10 4.18 -14.37 -8.41
CA GLY A 10 3.22 -15.26 -7.75
C GLY A 10 3.17 -15.12 -6.23
N ARG A 11 4.05 -14.33 -5.61
CA ARG A 11 3.97 -13.99 -4.18
C ARG A 11 3.05 -12.79 -3.95
N GLY A 12 2.82 -12.44 -2.69
CA GLY A 12 2.12 -11.21 -2.34
C GLY A 12 2.31 -10.81 -0.88
N GLN A 13 1.65 -9.73 -0.49
CA GLN A 13 1.65 -9.24 0.89
C GLN A 13 0.24 -8.89 1.33
N LEU A 14 -0.13 -9.37 2.52
CA LEU A 14 -1.29 -8.89 3.25
C LEU A 14 -0.84 -7.73 4.15
N ILE A 15 -1.53 -6.61 4.03
CA ILE A 15 -1.20 -5.40 4.79
C ILE A 15 -2.43 -5.00 5.59
N PHE A 16 -2.29 -4.97 6.92
CA PHE A 16 -3.27 -4.37 7.82
C PHE A 16 -2.85 -2.94 8.15
N TYR A 17 -3.81 -2.03 8.06
CA TYR A 17 -3.66 -0.62 8.42
C TYR A 17 -4.59 -0.29 9.58
N GLU A 18 -4.02 0.26 10.64
CA GLU A 18 -4.71 0.91 11.74
C GLU A 18 -4.46 2.41 11.64
N ARG A 19 -5.53 3.15 11.33
CA ARG A 19 -5.49 4.61 11.22
C ARG A 19 -6.81 5.21 11.70
N PRO A 20 -6.79 6.35 12.39
CA PRO A 20 -8.02 7.07 12.72
C PRO A 20 -8.67 7.64 11.46
N ASP A 21 -10.00 7.69 11.45
CA ASP A 21 -10.76 8.33 10.36
C ASP A 21 -10.96 9.82 10.64
N SER A 22 -9.85 10.54 10.71
CA SER A 22 -9.81 12.00 10.91
C SER A 22 -9.28 12.72 9.68
N GLU A 23 -9.69 13.98 9.52
CA GLU A 23 -9.07 14.92 8.58
C GLU A 23 -7.68 15.37 9.07
N GLY A 24 -6.80 15.73 8.14
CA GLY A 24 -5.43 16.17 8.42
C GLY A 24 -4.39 15.04 8.55
N PRO A 25 -3.13 15.40 8.84
CA PRO A 25 -2.04 14.43 9.02
C PRO A 25 -2.35 13.46 10.15
N LYS A 26 -2.17 12.16 9.89
CA LYS A 26 -2.46 11.11 10.86
C LYS A 26 -1.42 10.01 10.84
N LEU A 27 -1.08 9.56 12.04
CA LEU A 27 -0.25 8.38 12.21
C LEU A 27 -1.00 7.16 11.70
N SER A 28 -0.34 6.35 10.88
CA SER A 28 -0.84 5.06 10.44
C SER A 28 0.10 3.99 10.96
N HIS A 29 -0.42 3.08 11.78
CA HIS A 29 0.28 1.85 12.12
C HIS A 29 -0.08 0.80 11.08
N TYR A 30 0.90 0.02 10.65
CA TYR A 30 0.64 -1.04 9.70
C TYR A 30 1.43 -2.29 10.04
N SER A 31 0.90 -3.44 9.62
CA SER A 31 1.53 -4.75 9.76
C SER A 31 1.50 -5.45 8.41
N ILE A 32 2.65 -6.01 8.02
CA ILE A 32 2.85 -6.67 6.73
C ILE A 32 3.09 -8.15 6.99
N SER A 33 2.36 -9.02 6.28
CA SER A 33 2.58 -10.45 6.28
C SER A 33 2.78 -10.94 4.83
N PRO A 34 3.92 -11.57 4.49
CA PRO A 34 4.14 -12.13 3.16
C PRO A 34 3.27 -13.38 2.94
N THR A 35 2.88 -13.63 1.69
CA THR A 35 2.22 -14.86 1.27
C THR A 35 2.83 -15.40 -0.02
N ALA A 36 2.98 -16.72 -0.11
CA ALA A 36 3.36 -17.40 -1.35
C ALA A 36 2.14 -17.77 -2.22
N ASP A 37 0.92 -17.59 -1.70
CA ASP A 37 -0.33 -17.86 -2.41
C ASP A 37 -1.33 -16.71 -2.19
N PRO A 38 -1.16 -15.57 -2.90
CA PRO A 38 -2.10 -14.46 -2.81
C PRO A 38 -3.48 -14.83 -3.38
N ALA A 39 -3.57 -15.75 -4.35
CA ALA A 39 -4.84 -16.13 -4.95
C ALA A 39 -5.72 -16.91 -3.95
N GLY A 40 -5.17 -17.93 -3.30
CA GLY A 40 -5.85 -18.68 -2.26
C GLY A 40 -6.18 -17.81 -1.05
N LEU A 41 -5.25 -16.96 -0.60
CA LEU A 41 -5.50 -16.04 0.51
C LEU A 41 -6.64 -15.06 0.19
N LYS A 42 -6.68 -14.52 -1.04
CA LYS A 42 -7.80 -13.70 -1.50
C LYS A 42 -9.12 -14.47 -1.44
N ALA A 43 -9.14 -15.71 -1.93
CA ALA A 43 -10.36 -16.52 -1.97
C ALA A 43 -10.91 -16.79 -0.56
N VAL A 44 -10.04 -17.13 0.40
CA VAL A 44 -10.45 -17.37 1.80
C VAL A 44 -10.94 -16.08 2.46
N LEU A 45 -10.19 -14.97 2.36
CA LEU A 45 -10.59 -13.69 2.96
C LEU A 45 -11.88 -13.13 2.34
N SER A 46 -12.07 -13.31 1.04
CA SER A 46 -13.29 -12.89 0.36
C SER A 46 -14.51 -13.66 0.86
N GLN A 47 -14.37 -14.95 1.16
CA GLN A 47 -15.45 -15.76 1.75
C GLN A 47 -15.70 -15.39 3.21
N ALA A 48 -14.64 -15.15 3.99
CA ALA A 48 -14.76 -14.89 5.43
C ALA A 48 -15.27 -13.47 5.75
N LEU A 49 -14.84 -12.45 4.98
CA LEU A 49 -15.06 -11.03 5.28
C LEU A 49 -15.77 -10.26 4.17
N GLY A 50 -15.95 -10.87 2.99
CA GLY A 50 -16.41 -10.16 1.79
C GLY A 50 -15.31 -9.29 1.16
N VAL A 51 -15.60 -8.78 -0.04
CA VAL A 51 -14.75 -7.81 -0.74
C VAL A 51 -15.40 -6.44 -0.65
N GLN A 52 -14.76 -5.51 0.06
CA GLN A 52 -15.25 -4.13 0.17
C GLN A 52 -15.03 -3.32 -1.12
N GLY A 53 -14.02 -3.66 -1.90
CA GLY A 53 -13.72 -3.01 -3.18
C GLY A 53 -12.40 -3.48 -3.77
N VAL A 54 -12.23 -3.24 -5.07
CA VAL A 54 -10.97 -3.48 -5.80
C VAL A 54 -10.46 -2.13 -6.29
N VAL A 55 -9.24 -1.77 -5.91
CA VAL A 55 -8.60 -0.53 -6.35
C VAL A 55 -7.49 -0.88 -7.33
N LYS A 56 -7.63 -0.43 -8.57
CA LYS A 56 -6.58 -0.48 -9.59
C LYS A 56 -5.96 0.90 -9.71
N LYS A 57 -4.64 0.98 -9.57
CA LYS A 57 -3.92 2.24 -9.62
C LYS A 57 -2.52 2.10 -10.16
N GLU A 58 -2.05 3.14 -10.83
CA GLU A 58 -0.66 3.33 -11.21
C GLU A 58 -0.03 4.32 -10.23
N ARG A 59 1.06 3.91 -9.56
CA ARG A 59 1.76 4.73 -8.56
C ARG A 59 3.13 5.13 -9.07
N ARG A 60 3.42 6.43 -9.04
CA ARG A 60 4.78 6.97 -9.12
C ARG A 60 5.20 7.38 -7.71
N LEU A 61 6.25 6.77 -7.19
CA LEU A 61 6.80 7.06 -5.86
C LEU A 61 8.06 7.90 -6.03
N TYR A 62 8.10 9.05 -5.35
CA TYR A 62 9.31 9.86 -5.19
C TYR A 62 9.70 9.90 -3.72
N VAL A 63 10.98 10.11 -3.46
CA VAL A 63 11.52 10.26 -2.10
C VAL A 63 12.29 11.56 -2.03
N VAL A 64 11.87 12.45 -1.11
CA VAL A 64 12.47 13.75 -0.88
C VAL A 64 12.83 13.84 0.61
N GLY A 65 14.11 13.62 0.92
CA GLY A 65 14.56 13.45 2.31
C GLY A 65 13.86 12.25 2.96
N GLN A 66 13.19 12.48 4.08
CA GLN A 66 12.40 11.47 4.81
C GLN A 66 10.94 11.37 4.36
N THR A 67 10.55 12.12 3.32
CA THR A 67 9.18 12.18 2.83
C THR A 67 9.02 11.31 1.58
N ARG A 68 8.02 10.44 1.59
CA ARG A 68 7.54 9.68 0.42
C ARG A 68 6.40 10.46 -0.22
N VAL A 69 6.50 10.65 -1.52
CA VAL A 69 5.50 11.34 -2.33
C VAL A 69 4.90 10.32 -3.29
N HIS A 70 3.63 9.98 -3.09
CA HIS A 70 2.87 9.10 -3.99
C HIS A 70 2.05 9.95 -4.95
N LEU A 71 2.28 9.80 -6.26
CA LEU A 71 1.37 10.24 -7.32
C LEU A 71 0.64 9.01 -7.86
N ASP A 72 -0.64 8.89 -7.50
CA ASP A 72 -1.48 7.76 -7.84
C ASP A 72 -2.52 8.16 -8.89
N ARG A 73 -2.54 7.48 -10.03
CA ARG A 73 -3.67 7.51 -10.95
C ARG A 73 -4.56 6.30 -10.70
N VAL A 74 -5.76 6.54 -10.21
CA VAL A 74 -6.73 5.50 -9.82
C VAL A 74 -7.80 5.36 -10.89
N GLU A 75 -7.98 4.14 -11.39
CA GLU A 75 -8.98 3.83 -12.42
C GLU A 75 -10.39 4.24 -11.94
N GLY A 76 -11.05 5.12 -12.69
CA GLY A 76 -12.40 5.60 -12.38
C GLY A 76 -12.49 6.70 -11.32
N LEU A 77 -11.39 7.09 -10.65
CA LEU A 77 -11.39 8.12 -9.61
C LEU A 77 -10.46 9.31 -9.90
N GLY A 78 -9.51 9.17 -10.82
CA GLY A 78 -8.60 10.25 -11.21
C GLY A 78 -7.26 10.22 -10.47
N ASP A 79 -6.64 11.40 -10.33
CA ASP A 79 -5.27 11.54 -9.83
C ASP A 79 -5.24 11.98 -8.36
N PHE A 80 -4.36 11.37 -7.57
CA PHE A 80 -4.21 11.59 -6.13
C PHE A 80 -2.75 11.84 -5.76
N LEU A 81 -2.53 12.74 -4.81
CA LEU A 81 -1.24 13.02 -4.19
C LEU A 81 -1.30 12.64 -2.71
N GLU A 82 -0.37 11.82 -2.26
CA GLU A 82 -0.23 11.46 -0.84
C GLU A 82 1.23 11.70 -0.39
N LEU A 83 1.37 12.26 0.81
CA LEU A 83 2.64 12.58 1.44
C LEU A 83 2.75 11.79 2.74
N GLU A 84 3.78 10.95 2.85
CA GLU A 84 4.04 10.16 4.05
C GLU A 84 5.44 10.47 4.59
N VAL A 85 5.54 10.69 5.90
CA VAL A 85 6.82 10.93 6.59
C VAL A 85 7.04 9.81 7.58
N SER A 86 8.15 9.08 7.42
CA SER A 86 8.52 8.00 8.34
C SER A 86 9.20 8.55 9.59
N GLN A 87 8.76 8.16 10.78
CA GLN A 87 9.38 8.56 12.06
C GLN A 87 10.72 7.85 12.35
N ALA A 88 11.03 6.79 11.59
CA ALA A 88 12.27 6.02 11.67
C ALA A 88 12.64 5.51 10.26
N PRO A 89 13.89 5.09 10.02
CA PRO A 89 14.27 4.47 8.75
C PRO A 89 13.39 3.24 8.48
N ASP A 90 12.72 3.19 7.34
CA ASP A 90 11.86 2.07 6.95
C ASP A 90 12.73 0.91 6.40
N PRO A 91 12.86 -0.23 7.10
CA PRO A 91 13.69 -1.35 6.65
C PRO A 91 13.12 -2.09 5.43
N ALA A 92 11.84 -1.88 5.09
CA ALA A 92 11.22 -2.42 3.87
C ALA A 92 11.41 -1.50 2.66
N PHE A 93 12.08 -0.36 2.82
CA PHE A 93 12.38 0.56 1.74
C PHE A 93 13.55 0.05 0.89
N HIS A 94 13.26 -0.32 -0.36
CA HIS A 94 14.26 -0.44 -1.41
C HIS A 94 14.22 0.85 -2.23
N PRO A 95 15.26 1.72 -2.18
CA PRO A 95 15.33 2.87 -3.04
C PRO A 95 15.44 2.38 -4.48
N ILE A 96 14.34 2.42 -5.23
CA ILE A 96 14.46 2.54 -6.68
C ILE A 96 14.89 3.99 -6.88
N GLY A 97 16.21 4.19 -6.90
CA GLY A 97 16.81 5.49 -7.15
C GLY A 97 16.25 6.05 -8.44
N CYS A 98 15.79 7.29 -8.38
CA CYS A 98 15.84 8.16 -9.54
C CYS A 98 17.33 8.43 -9.77
N GLU A 99 18.02 7.55 -10.50
CA GLU A 99 19.22 7.96 -11.22
C GLU A 99 18.72 8.85 -12.36
N GLY A 100 19.14 10.12 -12.31
CA GLY A 100 19.10 11.01 -13.47
C GLY A 100 20.23 10.70 -14.43
#